data_AF-A0A3C1CXW5-F1
#
_entry.id   AF-A0A3C1CXW5-F1
#
_cell.length_a   1.000
_cell.length_b   1.000
_cell.length_c   1.000
_cell.angle_alpha   90.00
_cell.angle_beta   90.00
_cell.angle_gamma   90.00
#
_symmetry.space_group_name_H-M   'P 1'
#
loop_
_entity.id
_entity.type
_entity.pdbx_description
1 polymer ?
#
loop_
_entity_poly.entity_id
_entity_poly.type
_entity_poly.pdbx_seq_one_letter_code
_entity_poly.pdbx_strand_id
1 'polypeptide(L)' 'MSDKRRTFAVIDGNSLMHRAFHAVPPTMNAPDGRPTNAIFGFLNMFLKMIDAF' A
#
# COMPACT_ATOMS: atom_id res chain seq x y z
N MET A 1 -7.01 15.09 33.95
CA MET A 1 -7.48 14.41 32.71
C MET A 1 -6.25 14.00 31.94
N SER A 2 -6.03 12.70 31.74
CA SER A 2 -4.89 12.23 30.93
C SER A 2 -5.16 12.61 29.48
N ASP A 3 -4.31 13.46 28.92
CA ASP A 3 -4.39 13.89 27.53
C ASP A 3 -4.04 12.70 26.64
N LYS A 4 -5.08 12.03 26.10
CA LYS A 4 -4.92 10.81 25.32
C LYS A 4 -4.35 11.19 23.95
N ARG A 5 -3.02 11.08 23.79
CA ARG A 5 -2.36 11.31 22.49
C ARG A 5 -3.03 10.44 21.42
N ARG A 6 -3.49 11.09 20.36
CA ARG A 6 -4.01 10.42 19.16
C ARG A 6 -2.85 10.14 18.22
N THR A 7 -2.81 8.93 17.69
CA THR A 7 -1.86 8.55 16.63
C THR A 7 -2.52 8.80 15.29
N PHE A 8 -1.81 9.45 14.37
CA PHE A 8 -2.25 9.67 12.99
C PHE A 8 -1.25 9.01 12.04
N ALA A 9 -1.74 8.14 11.17
CA ALA A 9 -0.96 7.58 10.08
C ALA A 9 -1.01 8.55 8.89
N VAL A 10 0.14 8.85 8.28
CA VAL A 10 0.24 9.66 7.06
C VAL A 10 0.91 8.83 5.98
N ILE A 11 0.32 8.86 4.77
CA ILE A 11 0.70 7.99 3.68
C ILE A 11 1.06 8.84 2.46
N ASP A 12 2.28 8.66 1.95
CA ASP A 12 2.65 9.13 0.61
C ASP A 12 2.24 8.08 -0.42
N GLY A 13 1.04 8.24 -0.96
CA GLY A 13 0.45 7.29 -1.91
C GLY A 13 1.26 7.15 -3.19
N ASN A 14 1.78 8.25 -3.74
CA ASN A 14 2.48 8.24 -5.03
C ASN A 14 3.82 7.52 -4.93
N SER A 15 4.61 7.83 -3.90
CA SER A 15 5.91 7.18 -3.68
C SER A 15 5.75 5.67 -3.40
N LEU A 16 4.75 5.29 -2.60
CA LEU A 16 4.49 3.88 -2.30
C LEU A 16 3.94 3.10 -3.49
N MET A 17 3.08 3.71 -4.31
CA MET A 17 2.59 3.10 -5.55
C MET A 17 3.73 2.88 -6.55
N HIS A 18 4.61 3.87 -6.72
CA HIS A 18 5.79 3.74 -7.57
C HIS A 18 6.73 2.61 -7.10
N ARG A 19 6.93 2.50 -5.78
CA ARG A 19 7.69 1.39 -5.19
C ARG A 19 7.02 0.04 -5.45
N ALA A 20 5.71 -0.05 -5.24
CA ALA A 20 4.96 -1.28 -5.48
C ALA A 20 5.03 -1.74 -6.94
N PHE A 21 4.93 -0.80 -7.89
CA PHE A 21 5.03 -1.08 -9.32
C PHE A 21 6.36 -1.75 -9.71
N HIS A 22 7.48 -1.31 -9.10
CA HIS A 22 8.81 -1.85 -9.40
C HIS A 22 9.19 -3.07 -8.57
N ALA A 23 8.59 -3.27 -7.40
CA ALA A 23 8.92 -4.36 -6.49
C ALA A 23 8.13 -5.65 -6.74
N VAL A 24 6.91 -5.55 -7.28
CA VAL A 24 6.02 -6.69 -7.52
C VAL A 24 6.17 -7.17 -8.97
N PRO A 25 6.23 -8.50 -9.23
CA PRO A 25 6.39 -9.04 -10.58
C PRO A 25 5.41 -8.43 -11.60
N PRO A 26 5.90 -8.01 -12.79
CA PRO A 26 5.06 -7.38 -13.80
C PRO A 26 4.13 -8.37 -14.52
N THR A 27 4.26 -9.67 -14.25
CA THR A 27 3.41 -10.72 -14.80
C THR A 27 2.04 -10.80 -14.12
N MET A 28 1.83 -10.05 -13.04
CA MET A 28 0.54 -9.99 -12.35
C MET A 28 -0.41 -9.04 -13.08
N ASN A 29 -1.32 -9.66 -13.84
CA ASN A 29 -2.31 -8.97 -14.67
C ASN A 29 -3.73 -9.46 -14.34
N ALA A 30 -4.71 -8.61 -14.58
CA ALA A 30 -6.12 -8.99 -14.61
C ALA A 30 -6.42 -9.89 -15.83
N PRO A 31 -7.59 -10.58 -15.86
CA PRO A 31 -7.97 -11.42 -17.00
C PRO A 31 -8.02 -10.69 -18.35
N ASP A 32 -8.21 -9.37 -18.32
CA ASP A 32 -8.19 -8.49 -19.50
C ASP A 32 -6.79 -7.99 -19.88
N GLY A 33 -5.74 -8.47 -19.21
CA GLY A 33 -4.34 -8.15 -19.48
C GLY A 33 -3.83 -6.87 -18.82
N ARG A 34 -4.66 -6.11 -18.08
CA ARG A 34 -4.21 -4.91 -17.39
C ARG A 34 -3.28 -5.24 -16.21
N PRO A 35 -2.13 -4.56 -16.05
CA PRO A 35 -1.26 -4.74 -14.89
C PRO A 35 -1.95 -4.38 -13.57
N THR A 36 -1.81 -5.26 -12.59
CA THR A 36 -2.39 -5.07 -11.23
C THR A 36 -1.34 -5.11 -10.12
N ASN A 37 -0.07 -5.32 -10.48
CA ASN A 37 1.05 -5.49 -9.56
C ASN A 37 1.23 -4.32 -8.58
N ALA A 38 1.12 -3.07 -9.06
CA ALA A 38 1.25 -1.89 -8.20
C ALA A 38 0.14 -1.79 -7.16
N ILE A 39 -1.11 -2.03 -7.57
CA ILE A 39 -2.28 -2.00 -6.69
C ILE A 39 -2.15 -3.07 -5.61
N PHE A 40 -1.78 -4.29 -6.00
CA PHE A 40 -1.56 -5.39 -5.07
C PHE A 40 -0.47 -5.06 -4.06
N GLY A 41 0.69 -4.58 -4.50
CA GLY A 41 1.80 -4.23 -3.62
C GLY A 41 1.46 -3.09 -2.66
N PHE A 42 0.81 -2.04 -3.16
CA PHE A 42 0.38 -0.90 -2.34
C PHE A 42 -0.62 -1.34 -1.25
N LEU A 43 -1.68 -2.06 -1.63
CA LEU A 43 -2.70 -2.51 -0.67
C LEU A 43 -2.13 -3.48 0.37
N ASN A 44 -1.21 -4.37 -0.02
CA ASN A 44 -0.54 -5.26 0.93
C ASN A 44 0.27 -4.46 1.98
N MET A 45 1.00 -3.43 1.56
CA MET A 45 1.71 -2.55 2.51
C MET A 45 0.74 -1.78 3.41
N PHE A 46 -0.35 -1.26 2.83
CA PHE A 46 -1.36 -0.51 3.56
C PHE A 46 -2.07 -1.36 4.63
N LEU A 47 -2.48 -2.58 4.30
CA LEU A 47 -3.13 -3.50 5.24
C LEU A 47 -2.19 -3.89 6.39
N LYS A 48 -0.92 -4.21 6.08
CA LYS A 48 0.09 -4.48 7.13
C LYS A 48 0.32 -3.29 8.05
N MET A 49 0.25 -2.06 7.51
CA MET A 49 0.37 -0.86 8.31
C MET A 49 -0.84 -0.71 9.24
N ILE A 50 -2.06 -0.96 8.75
CA ILE A 50 -3.28 -0.96 9.58
C ILE A 50 -3.17 -1.97 10.71
N ASP A 51 -2.74 -3.20 10.42
CA ASP A 51 -2.60 -4.27 11.42
C ASP A 51 -1.53 -3.96 12.49
N ALA A 52 -0.62 -3.02 12.22
CA ALA A 52 0.43 -2.60 13.15
C ALA A 52 -0.01 -1.46 14.11
N PHE A 53 -1.23 -0.95 13.97
CA PHE A 53 -1.83 0.05 14.87
C PHE A 53 -2.69 -0.61 15.96
#